data_AF-A0A937R2C1-F1
#
_entry.id   AF-A0A937R2C1-F1
#
_cell.length_a   1.000
_cell.length_b   1.000
_cell.length_c   1.000
_cell.angle_alpha   90.00
_cell.angle_beta   90.00
_cell.angle_gamma   90.00
#
_symmetry.space_group_name_H-M   'P 1'
#
loop_
_entity.id
_entity.type
_entity.pdbx_description
1 polymer ?
#
loop_
_entity_poly.entity_id
_entity_poly.type
_entity_poly.pdbx_seq_one_letter_code
_entity_poly.pdbx_strand_id
1 'polypeptide(L)'
;NEQNEAIYGLRGLNNAIAFEKARGVVRPDDKATCLLSVSVTHDGLHRVVKDYLGEVYAGTDPFPHLDIYLFSEIDTKRILDHIILPGAEKYLGISDNEPIRRVFGVDGEYGRHYSFLKAISAFWQVLVDPKVKGSFKLDLDQVFDEEALVEETGQSALEHFITPLWGAEGTETGGRAVELGMMAGALVNERDMGHGLFTPDVSIPKSVPEGEAVIFYSPLPMALSTRAEMMTRYDNDILDGVEACIQRIHVTGGTSAALIDSIRSHRPFTPTFIGRAEDQAYILCCLFNNPDKNLRYLHKPGLIMRHDKEAFAGQAIEGAKLGKYMGDLVRTLYFSYYARALPWPVKQTKHIIDPFTGCFVSKVPFTVVYLRLALKLAGFFAPDDQVKKEEGLKLLVLSASRLEGLIRDLSETPNPLSERYLEEKEGWDIFYDVLDRIEEGLSKGDDFAMELKRKTRELVRDCLVQAGTKTGE
;
A
#
# COMPACT_ATOMS: atom_id res chain seq x y z
N ASN A 1 -12.16 19.93 14.60
CA ASN A 1 -11.13 19.10 15.23
C ASN A 1 -10.19 18.54 14.15
N GLU A 2 -9.69 19.42 13.26
CA GLU A 2 -8.93 19.05 12.05
C GLU A 2 -7.47 18.66 12.34
N GLN A 3 -7.06 18.67 13.62
CA GLN A 3 -5.73 18.24 14.05
C GLN A 3 -5.62 16.70 14.19
N ASN A 4 -6.72 15.96 14.03
CA ASN A 4 -6.71 14.50 14.02
C ASN A 4 -6.69 13.99 12.57
N GLU A 5 -5.60 13.32 12.20
CA GLU A 5 -5.36 12.76 10.87
C GLU A 5 -6.51 11.88 10.36
N ALA A 6 -7.12 11.06 11.24
CA ALA A 6 -8.21 10.17 10.87
C ALA A 6 -9.49 10.92 10.47
N ILE A 7 -9.74 12.07 11.10
CA ILE A 7 -10.86 12.95 10.73
C ILE A 7 -10.53 13.71 9.44
N TYR A 8 -9.27 14.13 9.29
CA TYR A 8 -8.81 14.92 8.17
C TYR A 8 -8.94 14.18 6.84
N GLY A 9 -8.34 13.00 6.70
CA GLY A 9 -8.38 12.22 5.46
C GLY A 9 -9.81 11.84 5.06
N LEU A 10 -10.64 11.47 6.03
CA LEU A 10 -12.06 11.17 5.79
C LEU A 10 -12.85 12.41 5.36
N ARG A 11 -12.55 13.59 5.91
CA ARG A 11 -13.17 14.85 5.47
C ARG A 11 -12.75 15.16 4.03
N GLY A 12 -11.47 15.01 3.72
CA GLY A 12 -10.94 15.16 2.36
C GLY A 12 -11.66 14.26 1.36
N LEU A 13 -11.79 12.96 1.66
CA LEU A 13 -12.53 12.02 0.83
C LEU A 13 -14.02 12.37 0.72
N ASN A 14 -14.68 12.74 1.83
CA ASN A 14 -16.08 13.14 1.80
C ASN A 14 -16.30 14.36 0.88
N ASN A 15 -15.39 15.34 0.93
CA ASN A 15 -15.46 16.54 0.10
C ASN A 15 -15.19 16.21 -1.38
N ALA A 16 -14.23 15.32 -1.65
CA ALA A 16 -13.99 14.81 -3.00
C ALA A 16 -15.27 14.17 -3.58
N ILE A 17 -15.92 13.27 -2.85
CA ILE A 17 -17.18 12.67 -3.31
C ILE A 17 -18.31 13.69 -3.48
N ALA A 18 -18.37 14.73 -2.63
CA ALA A 18 -19.33 15.84 -2.81
C ALA A 18 -19.10 16.56 -4.14
N PHE A 19 -17.84 16.84 -4.48
CA PHE A 19 -17.46 17.48 -5.73
C PHE A 19 -17.79 16.61 -6.94
N GLU A 20 -17.51 15.31 -6.87
CA GLU A 20 -17.83 14.34 -7.92
C GLU A 20 -19.34 14.23 -8.19
N LYS A 21 -20.16 14.38 -7.15
CA LYS A 21 -21.62 14.48 -7.29
C LYS A 21 -22.04 15.77 -7.98
N ALA A 22 -21.42 16.89 -7.62
CA ALA A 22 -21.70 18.19 -8.26
C ALA A 22 -21.33 18.17 -9.75
N ARG A 23 -20.28 17.42 -10.13
CA ARG A 23 -19.89 17.18 -11.53
C ARG A 23 -20.76 16.16 -12.28
N GLY A 24 -21.57 15.38 -11.56
CA GLY A 24 -22.40 14.33 -12.14
C GLY A 24 -21.66 13.03 -12.46
N VAL A 25 -20.43 12.86 -11.98
CA VAL A 25 -19.64 11.63 -12.09
C VAL A 25 -20.21 10.56 -11.14
N VAL A 26 -20.62 10.99 -9.93
CA VAL A 26 -21.28 10.16 -8.92
C VAL A 26 -22.75 10.57 -8.81
N ARG A 27 -23.65 9.60 -8.61
CA ARG A 27 -25.07 9.89 -8.44
C ARG A 27 -25.33 10.61 -7.11
N PRO A 28 -26.33 11.49 -7.02
CA PRO A 28 -26.60 12.27 -5.79
C PRO A 28 -26.75 11.42 -4.52
N ASP A 29 -27.41 10.26 -4.64
CA ASP A 29 -27.74 9.39 -3.50
C ASP A 29 -26.65 8.34 -3.20
N ASP A 30 -25.68 8.15 -4.11
CA ASP A 30 -24.63 7.14 -3.91
C ASP A 30 -23.65 7.60 -2.84
N LYS A 31 -23.11 6.66 -2.06
CA LYS A 31 -22.04 6.91 -1.10
C LYS A 31 -20.82 6.07 -1.43
N ALA A 32 -19.64 6.58 -1.09
CA ALA A 32 -18.42 5.81 -1.19
C ALA A 32 -18.23 4.92 0.05
N THR A 33 -18.09 3.62 -0.17
CA THR A 33 -17.69 2.67 0.87
C THR A 33 -16.21 2.87 1.19
N CYS A 34 -15.90 3.23 2.43
CA CYS A 34 -14.55 3.42 2.94
C CYS A 34 -14.22 2.32 3.96
N LEU A 35 -13.24 1.47 3.63
CA LEU A 35 -12.76 0.42 4.53
C LEU A 35 -11.44 0.89 5.15
N LEU A 36 -11.43 1.12 6.46
CA LEU A 36 -10.26 1.53 7.23
C LEU A 36 -9.77 0.39 8.09
N SER A 37 -8.49 0.07 7.98
CA SER A 37 -7.80 -0.87 8.85
C SER A 37 -7.20 -0.12 10.05
N VAL A 38 -7.31 -0.74 11.22
CA VAL A 38 -6.87 -0.16 12.49
C VAL A 38 -5.91 -1.14 13.15
N SER A 39 -4.63 -0.81 13.15
CA SER A 39 -3.60 -1.55 13.88
C SER A 39 -3.17 -0.78 15.12
N VAL A 40 -2.67 -1.51 16.12
CA VAL A 40 -2.14 -0.91 17.35
C VAL A 40 -0.76 -1.46 17.65
N THR A 41 0.00 -0.72 18.44
CA THR A 41 1.38 -1.10 18.78
C THR A 41 1.46 -2.12 19.92
N HIS A 42 0.37 -2.32 20.66
CA HIS A 42 0.34 -3.20 21.85
C HIS A 42 -0.98 -3.95 21.93
N ASP A 43 -0.90 -5.26 22.22
CA ASP A 43 -2.08 -6.15 22.25
C ASP A 43 -3.21 -5.69 23.19
N GLY A 44 -2.85 -5.03 24.29
CA GLY A 44 -3.81 -4.49 25.26
C GLY A 44 -4.75 -3.42 24.67
N LEU A 45 -4.35 -2.77 23.56
CA LEU A 45 -5.12 -1.71 22.92
C LEU A 45 -6.21 -2.23 21.98
N HIS A 46 -6.17 -3.51 21.58
CA HIS A 46 -7.15 -4.08 20.65
C HIS A 46 -8.59 -3.90 21.10
N ARG A 47 -8.84 -3.99 22.40
CA ARG A 47 -10.20 -3.91 22.96
C ARG A 47 -10.76 -2.50 23.04
N VAL A 48 -9.90 -1.49 23.05
CA VAL A 48 -10.31 -0.09 23.29
C VAL A 48 -10.22 0.78 22.04
N VAL A 49 -9.48 0.34 21.02
CA VAL A 49 -9.20 1.18 19.84
C VAL A 49 -10.46 1.54 19.05
N LYS A 50 -11.42 0.61 18.93
CA LYS A 50 -12.70 0.89 18.26
C LYS A 50 -13.58 1.84 19.06
N ASP A 51 -13.63 1.68 20.38
CA ASP A 51 -14.40 2.56 21.25
C ASP A 51 -13.84 3.99 21.21
N TYR A 52 -12.51 4.10 21.31
CA TYR A 52 -11.81 5.38 21.15
C TYR A 52 -12.10 6.05 19.81
N LEU A 53 -11.92 5.34 18.69
CA LEU A 53 -12.22 5.89 17.37
C LEU A 53 -13.70 6.21 17.20
N GLY A 54 -14.58 5.40 17.77
CA GLY A 54 -16.02 5.65 17.81
C GLY A 54 -16.37 6.98 18.47
N GLU A 55 -15.77 7.27 19.64
CA GLU A 55 -15.92 8.56 20.32
C GLU A 55 -15.35 9.73 19.49
N VAL A 56 -14.17 9.53 18.88
CA VAL A 56 -13.54 10.52 18.00
C VAL A 56 -14.49 10.88 16.85
N TYR A 57 -15.11 9.91 16.20
CA TYR A 57 -16.01 10.15 15.06
C TYR A 57 -17.40 10.65 15.50
N ALA A 58 -17.94 10.18 16.62
CA ALA A 58 -19.20 10.70 17.17
C ALA A 58 -19.11 12.19 17.52
N GLY A 59 -17.93 12.66 17.92
CA GLY A 59 -17.65 14.07 18.23
C GLY A 59 -17.39 14.97 17.01
N THR A 60 -17.53 14.48 15.78
CA THR A 60 -17.23 15.23 14.54
C THR A 60 -18.45 15.45 13.67
N ASP A 61 -18.41 16.43 12.76
CA ASP A 61 -19.51 16.60 11.80
C ASP A 61 -19.69 15.35 10.94
N PRO A 62 -20.93 14.97 10.58
CA PRO A 62 -21.20 13.79 9.76
C PRO A 62 -20.41 13.77 8.44
N PHE A 63 -20.20 12.57 7.90
CA PHE A 63 -19.68 12.33 6.55
C PHE A 63 -20.82 11.85 5.63
N PRO A 64 -21.68 12.75 5.12
CA PRO A 64 -22.91 12.37 4.42
C PRO A 64 -22.67 11.60 3.11
N HIS A 65 -21.45 11.59 2.59
CA HIS A 65 -21.11 10.95 1.33
C HIS A 65 -20.34 9.64 1.47
N LEU A 66 -20.05 9.22 2.71
CA LEU A 66 -19.26 8.03 3.00
C LEU A 66 -20.05 7.03 3.86
N ASP A 67 -19.78 5.75 3.65
CA ASP A 67 -20.07 4.68 4.60
C ASP A 67 -18.73 4.11 5.09
N ILE A 68 -18.41 4.35 6.37
CA ILE A 68 -17.07 4.11 6.92
C ILE A 68 -17.08 2.86 7.79
N TYR A 69 -16.18 1.92 7.49
CA TYR A 69 -16.04 0.65 8.21
C TYR A 69 -14.64 0.54 8.82
N LEU A 70 -14.56 0.28 10.13
CA LEU A 70 -13.29 0.07 10.84
C LEU A 70 -13.04 -1.43 11.08
N PHE A 71 -11.90 -1.91 10.61
CA PHE A 71 -11.44 -3.29 10.82
C PHE A 71 -10.22 -3.27 11.72
N SER A 72 -10.42 -3.65 12.99
CA SER A 72 -9.33 -3.97 13.92
C SER A 72 -8.86 -5.41 13.74
N GLU A 73 -7.75 -5.80 14.37
CA GLU A 73 -7.31 -7.20 14.38
C GLU A 73 -8.35 -8.15 15.01
N ILE A 74 -9.19 -7.65 15.92
CA ILE A 74 -10.30 -8.44 16.45
C ILE A 74 -11.32 -8.74 15.35
N ASP A 75 -11.63 -7.76 14.50
CA ASP A 75 -12.59 -7.94 13.40
C ASP A 75 -12.01 -8.84 12.31
N THR A 76 -10.72 -8.71 11.97
CA THR A 76 -10.08 -9.59 11.00
C THR A 76 -10.06 -11.05 11.47
N LYS A 77 -9.80 -11.29 12.75
CA LYS A 77 -9.91 -12.63 13.37
C LYS A 77 -11.33 -13.17 13.31
N ARG A 78 -12.35 -12.34 13.59
CA ARG A 78 -13.76 -12.74 13.44
C ARG A 78 -14.10 -13.13 12.00
N ILE A 79 -13.59 -12.39 11.01
CA ILE A 79 -13.78 -12.74 9.59
C ILE A 79 -13.16 -14.10 9.28
N LEU A 80 -11.93 -14.34 9.74
CA LEU A 80 -11.29 -15.65 9.57
C LEU A 80 -12.11 -16.76 10.22
N ASP A 81 -12.35 -16.65 11.52
CA ASP A 81 -12.92 -17.74 12.33
C ASP A 81 -14.37 -18.07 11.95
N HIS A 82 -15.15 -17.08 11.50
CA HIS A 82 -16.56 -17.28 11.23
C HIS A 82 -16.91 -17.43 9.75
N ILE A 83 -16.04 -16.96 8.85
CA ILE A 83 -16.31 -16.94 7.41
C ILE A 83 -15.28 -17.75 6.63
N ILE A 84 -14.00 -17.36 6.70
CA ILE A 84 -12.98 -17.93 5.81
C ILE A 84 -12.61 -19.36 6.20
N LEU A 85 -12.31 -19.63 7.48
CA LEU A 85 -11.91 -20.97 7.91
C LEU A 85 -13.05 -22.00 7.78
N PRO A 86 -14.31 -21.67 8.13
CA PRO A 86 -15.43 -22.56 7.83
C PRO A 86 -15.60 -22.81 6.31
N GLY A 87 -15.33 -21.81 5.48
CA GLY A 87 -15.30 -21.95 4.02
C GLY A 87 -14.18 -22.88 3.54
N ALA A 88 -12.97 -22.75 4.09
CA ALA A 88 -11.82 -23.59 3.79
C ALA A 88 -12.08 -25.05 4.14
N GLU A 89 -12.61 -25.31 5.33
CA GLU A 89 -12.97 -26.66 5.78
C GLU A 89 -14.05 -27.27 4.87
N LYS A 90 -15.12 -26.51 4.57
CA LYS A 90 -16.25 -26.99 3.80
C LYS A 90 -15.94 -27.25 2.33
N TYR A 91 -15.26 -26.32 1.67
CA TYR A 91 -15.11 -26.34 0.20
C TYR A 91 -13.75 -26.85 -0.26
N LEU A 92 -12.71 -26.70 0.56
CA LEU A 92 -11.35 -27.13 0.20
C LEU A 92 -10.90 -28.36 1.01
N GLY A 93 -11.62 -28.73 2.08
CA GLY A 93 -11.22 -29.82 2.97
C GLY A 93 -9.96 -29.50 3.78
N ILE A 94 -9.60 -28.23 3.90
CA ILE A 94 -8.42 -27.76 4.62
C ILE A 94 -8.81 -27.51 6.08
N SER A 95 -8.17 -28.24 6.99
CA SER A 95 -8.32 -28.07 8.44
C SER A 95 -7.11 -27.41 9.10
N ASP A 96 -5.96 -27.41 8.43
CA ASP A 96 -4.80 -26.63 8.86
C ASP A 96 -5.00 -25.16 8.47
N ASN A 97 -5.10 -24.31 9.49
CA ASN A 97 -5.43 -22.91 9.35
C ASN A 97 -4.22 -22.01 9.62
N GLU A 98 -3.04 -22.58 9.91
CA GLU A 98 -1.85 -21.82 10.25
C GLU A 98 -1.39 -20.85 9.13
N PRO A 99 -1.31 -21.27 7.85
CA PRO A 99 -0.83 -20.38 6.79
C PRO A 99 -1.66 -19.09 6.66
N ILE A 100 -2.99 -19.23 6.65
CA ILE A 100 -3.89 -18.07 6.50
C ILE A 100 -3.94 -17.19 7.76
N ARG A 101 -3.85 -17.78 8.96
CA ARG A 101 -3.83 -17.03 10.23
C ARG A 101 -2.59 -16.14 10.35
N ARG A 102 -1.46 -16.54 9.75
CA ARG A 102 -0.23 -15.74 9.75
C ARG A 102 -0.33 -14.50 8.86
N VAL A 103 -1.02 -14.60 7.72
CA VAL A 103 -1.05 -13.51 6.72
C VAL A 103 -2.24 -12.57 6.85
N PHE A 104 -3.41 -13.07 7.21
CA PHE A 104 -4.62 -12.26 7.17
C PHE A 104 -4.78 -11.47 8.47
N GLY A 105 -4.72 -10.14 8.38
CA GLY A 105 -4.92 -9.24 9.51
C GLY A 105 -4.28 -7.87 9.30
N VAL A 106 -4.34 -7.03 10.31
CA VAL A 106 -3.90 -5.63 10.24
C VAL A 106 -2.71 -5.33 11.15
N ASP A 107 -2.44 -6.18 12.15
CA ASP A 107 -1.31 -5.99 13.06
C ASP A 107 0.02 -6.50 12.50
N GLY A 108 1.11 -5.93 13.01
CA GLY A 108 2.48 -6.28 12.64
C GLY A 108 3.08 -5.26 11.68
N GLU A 109 3.98 -5.72 10.83
CA GLU A 109 4.61 -4.87 9.82
C GLU A 109 3.58 -4.42 8.77
N TYR A 110 3.78 -3.22 8.22
CA TYR A 110 2.79 -2.56 7.37
C TYR A 110 2.43 -3.34 6.09
N GLY A 111 3.28 -4.24 5.62
CA GLY A 111 2.98 -5.16 4.51
C GLY A 111 1.79 -6.09 4.75
N ARG A 112 1.58 -6.56 6.00
CA ARG A 112 0.41 -7.37 6.38
C ARG A 112 -0.87 -6.54 6.23
N HIS A 113 -0.85 -5.33 6.77
CA HIS A 113 -1.92 -4.36 6.70
C HIS A 113 -2.30 -3.98 5.25
N TYR A 114 -1.29 -3.70 4.41
CA TYR A 114 -1.49 -3.36 3.01
C TYR A 114 -2.14 -4.50 2.22
N SER A 115 -1.67 -5.74 2.45
CA SER A 115 -2.24 -6.92 1.80
C SER A 115 -3.68 -7.16 2.23
N PHE A 116 -3.99 -7.00 3.52
CA PHE A 116 -5.37 -7.06 4.02
C PHE A 116 -6.29 -6.04 3.33
N LEU A 117 -5.89 -4.77 3.24
CA LEU A 117 -6.70 -3.73 2.60
C LEU A 117 -6.99 -4.01 1.11
N LYS A 118 -6.09 -4.67 0.40
CA LYS A 118 -6.35 -5.11 -0.97
C LYS A 118 -7.25 -6.35 -0.99
N ALA A 119 -6.98 -7.34 -0.15
CA ALA A 119 -7.73 -8.59 -0.09
C ALA A 119 -9.19 -8.40 0.39
N ILE A 120 -9.44 -7.49 1.33
CA ILE A 120 -10.79 -7.22 1.85
C ILE A 120 -11.72 -6.67 0.77
N SER A 121 -11.18 -6.05 -0.30
CA SER A 121 -12.01 -5.63 -1.44
C SER A 121 -12.61 -6.82 -2.20
N ALA A 122 -11.86 -7.92 -2.36
CA ALA A 122 -12.37 -9.16 -2.95
C ALA A 122 -13.41 -9.83 -2.06
N PHE A 123 -13.15 -9.88 -0.75
CA PHE A 123 -14.14 -10.35 0.24
C PHE A 123 -15.44 -9.53 0.16
N TRP A 124 -15.32 -8.20 0.05
CA TRP A 124 -16.45 -7.29 -0.04
C TRP A 124 -17.27 -7.53 -1.31
N GLN A 125 -16.62 -7.71 -2.46
CA GLN A 125 -17.29 -8.01 -3.72
C GLN A 125 -18.14 -9.28 -3.61
N VAL A 126 -17.56 -10.38 -3.11
CA VAL A 126 -18.26 -11.68 -3.08
C VAL A 126 -19.42 -11.67 -2.06
N LEU A 127 -19.18 -11.17 -0.86
CA LEU A 127 -20.09 -11.37 0.29
C LEU A 127 -20.97 -10.16 0.62
N VAL A 128 -20.59 -8.94 0.22
CA VAL A 128 -21.30 -7.72 0.59
C VAL A 128 -21.99 -7.09 -0.62
N ASP A 129 -21.20 -6.65 -1.61
CA ASP A 129 -21.69 -5.97 -2.81
C ASP A 129 -20.99 -6.46 -4.10
N PRO A 130 -21.62 -7.34 -4.89
CA PRO A 130 -21.04 -7.90 -6.12
C PRO A 130 -20.92 -6.88 -7.26
N LYS A 131 -21.42 -5.65 -7.09
CA LYS A 131 -21.27 -4.60 -8.11
C LYS A 131 -19.92 -3.89 -8.03
N VAL A 132 -19.18 -4.04 -6.94
CA VAL A 132 -17.86 -3.43 -6.77
C VAL A 132 -16.88 -4.12 -7.73
N LYS A 133 -16.19 -3.33 -8.56
CA LYS A 133 -15.23 -3.82 -9.55
C LYS A 133 -13.78 -3.47 -9.22
N GLY A 134 -13.59 -2.39 -8.47
CA GLY A 134 -12.27 -1.89 -8.15
C GLY A 134 -12.26 -1.13 -6.83
N SER A 135 -11.05 -0.92 -6.31
CA SER A 135 -10.79 -0.15 -5.10
C SER A 135 -9.57 0.75 -5.31
N PHE A 136 -9.48 1.84 -4.54
CA PHE A 136 -8.28 2.67 -4.47
C PHE A 136 -7.86 2.90 -3.02
N LYS A 137 -6.56 3.07 -2.81
CA LYS A 137 -5.94 3.39 -1.53
C LYS A 137 -5.92 4.90 -1.32
N LEU A 138 -6.20 5.31 -0.09
CA LEU A 138 -6.02 6.66 0.42
C LEU A 138 -5.33 6.55 1.79
N ASP A 139 -4.23 7.29 1.99
CA ASP A 139 -3.69 7.48 3.34
C ASP A 139 -4.41 8.64 4.03
N LEU A 140 -4.53 8.62 5.36
CA LEU A 140 -5.32 9.61 6.10
C LEU A 140 -4.70 11.03 6.10
N ASP A 141 -3.43 11.14 5.71
CA ASP A 141 -2.73 12.39 5.44
C ASP A 141 -2.73 12.80 3.96
N GLN A 142 -3.50 12.11 3.11
CA GLN A 142 -3.64 12.40 1.69
C GLN A 142 -5.06 12.83 1.32
N VAL A 143 -5.18 13.75 0.36
CA VAL A 143 -6.47 14.22 -0.15
C VAL A 143 -6.42 14.40 -1.67
N PHE A 144 -7.58 14.30 -2.32
CA PHE A 144 -7.75 14.77 -3.69
C PHE A 144 -8.06 16.26 -3.66
N ASP A 145 -7.19 17.06 -4.26
CA ASP A 145 -7.45 18.47 -4.51
C ASP A 145 -8.23 18.60 -5.83
N GLU A 146 -9.54 18.37 -5.75
CA GLU A 146 -10.41 18.23 -6.92
C GLU A 146 -10.45 19.48 -7.81
N GLU A 147 -10.37 20.68 -7.20
CA GLU A 147 -10.36 21.94 -7.93
C GLU A 147 -9.07 22.05 -8.75
N ALA A 148 -7.91 21.82 -8.12
CA ALA A 148 -6.62 21.82 -8.81
C ALA A 148 -6.55 20.72 -9.89
N LEU A 149 -7.09 19.52 -9.61
CA LEU A 149 -7.11 18.41 -10.57
C LEU A 149 -7.88 18.79 -11.83
N VAL A 150 -9.07 19.38 -11.68
CA VAL A 150 -9.86 19.84 -12.82
C VAL A 150 -9.16 21.00 -13.53
N GLU A 151 -8.58 21.96 -12.79
CA GLU A 151 -7.89 23.11 -13.37
C GLU A 151 -6.68 22.69 -14.22
N GLU A 152 -5.84 21.79 -13.72
CA GLU A 152 -4.58 21.43 -14.40
C GLU A 152 -4.71 20.23 -15.35
N THR A 153 -5.70 19.36 -15.16
CA THR A 153 -5.84 18.11 -15.93
C THR A 153 -7.15 18.00 -16.71
N GLY A 154 -8.13 18.85 -16.41
CA GLY A 154 -9.48 18.77 -16.97
C GLY A 154 -10.33 17.62 -16.42
N GLN A 155 -9.79 16.79 -15.52
CA GLN A 155 -10.45 15.61 -14.94
C GLN A 155 -10.44 15.69 -13.41
N SER A 156 -11.55 15.34 -12.77
CA SER A 156 -11.61 15.05 -11.34
C SER A 156 -10.98 13.70 -11.00
N ALA A 157 -10.79 13.39 -9.72
CA ALA A 157 -10.13 12.16 -9.30
C ALA A 157 -10.82 10.89 -9.82
N LEU A 158 -12.15 10.82 -9.78
CA LEU A 158 -12.91 9.67 -10.29
C LEU A 158 -12.96 9.62 -11.81
N GLU A 159 -12.89 10.76 -12.50
CA GLU A 159 -12.75 10.80 -13.96
C GLU A 159 -11.40 10.20 -14.41
N HIS A 160 -10.35 10.32 -13.61
CA HIS A 160 -9.09 9.63 -13.89
C HIS A 160 -9.22 8.10 -13.79
N PHE A 161 -10.08 7.58 -12.91
CA PHE A 161 -10.26 6.13 -12.74
C PHE A 161 -11.08 5.48 -13.86
N ILE A 162 -11.91 6.21 -14.61
CA ILE A 162 -12.79 5.63 -15.65
C ILE A 162 -12.11 5.41 -17.02
N THR A 163 -10.77 5.39 -17.06
CA THR A 163 -10.02 5.14 -18.31
C THR A 163 -10.24 3.72 -18.83
N PRO A 164 -10.41 3.53 -20.16
CA PRO A 164 -10.54 2.19 -20.75
C PRO A 164 -9.26 1.36 -20.66
N LEU A 165 -8.11 1.99 -20.36
CA LEU A 165 -6.84 1.27 -20.17
C LEU A 165 -6.77 0.50 -18.84
N TRP A 166 -7.64 0.80 -17.87
CA TRP A 166 -7.63 0.09 -16.59
C TRP A 166 -8.24 -1.30 -16.78
N GLY A 167 -7.42 -2.33 -16.63
CA GLY A 167 -7.74 -3.72 -16.95
C GLY A 167 -7.47 -4.12 -18.40
N ALA A 168 -6.90 -3.22 -19.23
CA ALA A 168 -6.51 -3.56 -20.58
C ALA A 168 -5.31 -4.54 -20.60
N GLU A 169 -5.24 -5.34 -21.65
CA GLU A 169 -4.12 -6.24 -21.92
C GLU A 169 -3.20 -5.64 -22.99
N GLY A 170 -1.92 -5.96 -22.95
CA GLY A 170 -0.95 -5.44 -23.91
C GLY A 170 0.36 -6.20 -23.93
N THR A 171 1.31 -5.72 -24.72
CA THR A 171 2.68 -6.28 -24.78
C THR A 171 3.68 -5.23 -24.30
N GLU A 172 4.45 -5.56 -23.27
CA GLU A 172 5.50 -4.66 -22.78
C GLU A 172 6.73 -4.67 -23.71
N THR A 173 7.62 -3.68 -23.57
CA THR A 173 8.83 -3.52 -24.42
C THR A 173 9.72 -4.78 -24.50
N GLY A 174 9.68 -5.63 -23.46
CA GLY A 174 10.37 -6.91 -23.43
C GLY A 174 9.67 -8.06 -24.16
N GLY A 175 8.56 -7.80 -24.87
CA GLY A 175 7.77 -8.79 -25.61
C GLY A 175 6.88 -9.67 -24.74
N ARG A 176 6.71 -9.35 -23.45
CA ARG A 176 5.86 -10.12 -22.53
C ARG A 176 4.45 -9.54 -22.52
N ALA A 177 3.46 -10.42 -22.45
CA ALA A 177 2.09 -9.99 -22.28
C ALA A 177 1.84 -9.50 -20.84
N VAL A 178 1.04 -8.45 -20.71
CA VAL A 178 0.74 -7.76 -19.46
C VAL A 178 -0.74 -7.43 -19.34
N GLU A 179 -1.23 -7.36 -18.11
CA GLU A 179 -2.55 -6.87 -17.76
C GLU A 179 -2.39 -5.62 -16.87
N LEU A 180 -3.02 -4.53 -17.27
CA LEU A 180 -3.02 -3.24 -16.56
C LEU A 180 -4.09 -3.21 -15.46
N GLY A 181 -4.15 -4.27 -14.65
CA GLY A 181 -5.17 -4.45 -13.61
C GLY A 181 -5.01 -3.54 -12.39
N MET A 182 -3.81 -3.01 -12.18
CA MET A 182 -3.53 -2.00 -11.17
C MET A 182 -3.42 -0.62 -11.81
N MET A 183 -3.57 0.45 -11.04
CA MET A 183 -3.34 1.84 -11.48
C MET A 183 -2.49 2.55 -10.45
N ALA A 184 -1.59 3.42 -10.90
CA ALA A 184 -0.69 4.18 -10.05
C ALA A 184 -0.68 5.66 -10.46
N GLY A 185 -1.00 6.52 -9.51
CA GLY A 185 -0.89 7.98 -9.60
C GLY A 185 0.41 8.52 -9.01
N ALA A 186 0.46 9.82 -8.77
CA ALA A 186 1.58 10.53 -8.16
C ALA A 186 1.15 11.35 -6.93
N LEU A 187 2.13 11.92 -6.22
CA LEU A 187 1.93 12.77 -5.06
C LEU A 187 2.61 14.12 -5.22
N VAL A 188 1.96 15.15 -4.70
CA VAL A 188 2.52 16.50 -4.50
C VAL A 188 2.40 16.86 -3.02
N ASN A 189 3.40 17.49 -2.43
CA ASN A 189 3.29 17.95 -1.04
C ASN A 189 2.40 19.20 -0.97
N GLU A 190 1.66 19.37 0.12
CA GLU A 190 0.83 20.56 0.39
C GLU A 190 1.60 21.88 0.20
N ARG A 191 2.78 21.99 0.82
CA ARG A 191 3.66 23.18 0.68
C ARG A 191 4.09 23.48 -0.77
N ASP A 192 4.09 22.46 -1.63
CA ASP A 192 4.58 22.55 -3.00
C ASP A 192 3.43 22.87 -3.98
N MET A 193 2.16 22.79 -3.54
CA MET A 193 0.96 23.08 -4.34
C MET A 193 0.96 24.48 -4.97
N GLY A 194 1.54 25.48 -4.30
CA GLY A 194 1.65 26.83 -4.85
C GLY A 194 2.46 26.92 -6.15
N HIS A 195 3.24 25.87 -6.47
CA HIS A 195 3.99 25.75 -7.73
C HIS A 195 3.27 24.89 -8.79
N GLY A 196 2.10 24.32 -8.45
CA GLY A 196 1.27 23.45 -9.29
C GLY A 196 1.33 21.98 -8.89
N LEU A 197 0.29 21.21 -9.28
CA LEU A 197 0.13 19.78 -9.01
C LEU A 197 1.28 18.93 -9.55
N PHE A 198 1.93 19.38 -10.61
CA PHE A 198 3.05 18.69 -11.24
C PHE A 198 4.42 18.98 -10.62
N THR A 199 4.44 19.45 -9.37
CA THR A 199 5.65 19.64 -8.59
C THR A 199 6.05 18.35 -7.88
N PRO A 200 7.17 17.70 -8.24
CA PRO A 200 7.56 16.43 -7.64
C PRO A 200 7.87 16.57 -6.15
N ASP A 201 7.30 15.66 -5.34
CA ASP A 201 7.54 15.59 -3.90
C ASP A 201 8.99 15.20 -3.53
N VAL A 202 9.68 14.49 -4.43
CA VAL A 202 11.09 14.15 -4.32
C VAL A 202 11.95 15.04 -5.21
N SER A 203 12.70 15.96 -4.59
CA SER A 203 13.60 16.85 -5.31
C SER A 203 14.84 16.13 -5.85
N ILE A 204 15.28 16.53 -7.05
CA ILE A 204 16.57 16.08 -7.60
C ILE A 204 17.70 16.64 -6.73
N PRO A 205 18.60 15.79 -6.21
CA PRO A 205 19.75 16.26 -5.47
C PRO A 205 20.64 17.18 -6.32
N LYS A 206 21.06 18.32 -5.75
CA LYS A 206 21.88 19.31 -6.45
C LYS A 206 23.39 19.03 -6.36
N SER A 207 23.82 18.27 -5.36
CA SER A 207 25.22 17.98 -5.11
C SER A 207 25.59 16.56 -5.54
N VAL A 208 26.88 16.38 -5.83
CA VAL A 208 27.49 15.06 -5.96
C VAL A 208 27.31 14.32 -4.62
N PRO A 209 26.97 13.02 -4.62
CA PRO A 209 26.85 12.27 -3.37
C PRO A 209 28.20 12.22 -2.65
N GLU A 210 28.18 12.38 -1.33
CA GLU A 210 29.36 12.28 -0.46
C GLU A 210 29.15 11.19 0.60
N GLY A 211 30.25 10.70 1.17
CA GLY A 211 30.23 9.69 2.22
C GLY A 211 29.51 8.39 1.79
N GLU A 212 28.58 7.91 2.61
CA GLU A 212 27.84 6.67 2.32
C GLU A 212 26.98 6.75 1.04
N ALA A 213 26.55 7.95 0.65
CA ALA A 213 25.74 8.14 -0.54
C ALA A 213 26.49 7.78 -1.82
N VAL A 214 27.83 7.71 -1.80
CA VAL A 214 28.64 7.20 -2.92
C VAL A 214 28.42 5.69 -3.14
N ILE A 215 28.11 4.95 -2.08
CA ILE A 215 27.84 3.50 -2.13
C ILE A 215 26.38 3.24 -2.46
N PHE A 216 25.47 4.04 -1.92
CA PHE A 216 24.04 3.88 -2.10
C PHE A 216 23.36 5.25 -2.23
N TYR A 217 22.93 5.56 -3.45
CA TYR A 217 22.29 6.85 -3.74
C TYR A 217 20.84 6.67 -4.18
N SER A 218 19.95 6.27 -3.26
CA SER A 218 18.51 6.19 -3.57
C SER A 218 17.82 7.52 -3.89
N PRO A 219 18.24 8.70 -3.39
CA PRO A 219 17.52 9.95 -3.68
C PRO A 219 17.45 10.28 -5.18
N LEU A 220 18.53 10.05 -5.93
CA LEU A 220 18.56 10.34 -7.37
C LEU A 220 17.60 9.47 -8.20
N PRO A 221 17.67 8.12 -8.17
CA PRO A 221 16.74 7.29 -8.93
C PRO A 221 15.29 7.51 -8.49
N MET A 222 15.04 7.76 -7.20
CA MET A 222 13.70 8.12 -6.74
C MET A 222 13.20 9.44 -7.33
N ALA A 223 14.01 10.50 -7.30
CA ALA A 223 13.65 11.79 -7.89
C ALA A 223 13.45 11.70 -9.41
N LEU A 224 14.29 10.93 -10.10
CA LEU A 224 14.18 10.72 -11.55
C LEU A 224 12.89 9.99 -11.92
N SER A 225 12.56 8.90 -11.23
CA SER A 225 11.32 8.14 -11.48
C SER A 225 10.09 9.00 -11.21
N THR A 226 10.07 9.65 -10.03
CA THR A 226 8.95 10.52 -9.61
C THR A 226 8.72 11.64 -10.62
N ARG A 227 9.77 12.35 -11.03
CA ARG A 227 9.66 13.42 -12.02
C ARG A 227 9.25 12.88 -13.38
N ALA A 228 9.83 11.78 -13.85
CA ALA A 228 9.50 11.20 -15.15
C ALA A 228 8.02 10.79 -15.20
N GLU A 229 7.53 10.11 -14.17
CA GLU A 229 6.14 9.67 -14.07
C GLU A 229 5.19 10.87 -13.99
N MET A 230 5.36 11.74 -13.00
CA MET A 230 4.49 12.90 -12.79
C MET A 230 4.42 13.83 -14.02
N MET A 231 5.53 14.03 -14.72
CA MET A 231 5.58 14.93 -15.88
C MET A 231 5.17 14.25 -17.20
N THR A 232 5.03 12.93 -17.25
CA THR A 232 4.65 12.27 -18.50
C THR A 232 3.21 12.65 -18.89
N ARG A 233 3.02 12.93 -20.18
CA ARG A 233 1.71 13.16 -20.81
C ARG A 233 1.51 12.19 -21.96
N TYR A 234 0.24 11.91 -22.25
CA TYR A 234 -0.20 11.05 -23.35
C TYR A 234 -0.77 11.92 -24.47
N ASP A 235 0.11 12.69 -25.11
CA ASP A 235 -0.24 13.74 -26.08
C ASP A 235 0.65 13.70 -27.34
N ASN A 236 1.34 12.58 -27.56
CA ASN A 236 2.27 12.40 -28.69
C ASN A 236 2.19 10.99 -29.29
N ASP A 237 2.82 10.82 -30.45
CA ASP A 237 2.73 9.58 -31.24
C ASP A 237 3.37 8.34 -30.57
N ILE A 238 4.13 8.52 -29.49
CA ILE A 238 4.79 7.41 -28.77
C ILE A 238 3.93 6.92 -27.61
N LEU A 239 3.27 7.85 -26.91
CA LEU A 239 2.38 7.59 -25.79
C LEU A 239 1.08 8.37 -26.05
N ASP A 240 0.07 7.68 -26.55
CA ASP A 240 -1.22 8.27 -26.92
C ASP A 240 -2.33 7.99 -25.88
N GLY A 241 -2.06 7.10 -24.91
CA GLY A 241 -3.05 6.72 -23.90
C GLY A 241 -4.20 5.89 -24.45
N VAL A 242 -4.05 5.32 -25.64
CA VAL A 242 -5.03 4.46 -26.31
C VAL A 242 -4.37 3.16 -26.75
N GLU A 243 -3.37 3.23 -27.63
CA GLU A 243 -2.61 2.07 -28.13
C GLU A 243 -1.27 1.91 -27.40
N ALA A 244 -0.73 3.01 -26.84
CA ALA A 244 0.54 3.02 -26.13
C ALA A 244 0.44 3.82 -24.84
N CYS A 245 0.93 3.22 -23.74
CA CYS A 245 0.98 3.85 -22.43
C CYS A 245 2.20 3.39 -21.63
N ILE A 246 2.46 4.06 -20.50
CA ILE A 246 3.46 3.61 -19.55
C ILE A 246 2.83 2.59 -18.59
N GLN A 247 3.49 1.44 -18.47
CA GLN A 247 3.30 0.53 -17.35
C GLN A 247 4.28 0.86 -16.20
N ARG A 248 3.89 0.56 -14.97
CA ARG A 248 4.70 0.71 -13.76
C ARG A 248 4.79 -0.62 -13.00
N ILE A 249 5.85 -0.73 -12.21
CA ILE A 249 6.11 -1.86 -11.30
C ILE A 249 6.02 -1.46 -9.82
N HIS A 250 5.91 -0.15 -9.56
CA HIS A 250 5.84 0.43 -8.23
C HIS A 250 4.92 1.65 -8.24
N VAL A 251 4.58 2.10 -7.03
CA VAL A 251 3.94 3.40 -6.78
C VAL A 251 4.95 4.29 -6.05
N THR A 252 4.98 5.57 -6.36
CA THR A 252 5.91 6.57 -5.81
C THR A 252 5.30 7.25 -4.58
N GLY A 253 4.87 6.45 -3.59
CA GLY A 253 3.98 6.94 -2.54
C GLY A 253 2.62 7.35 -3.13
N GLY A 254 1.54 7.04 -2.42
CA GLY A 254 0.21 7.54 -2.79
C GLY A 254 -0.61 6.65 -3.71
N THR A 255 -1.42 7.30 -4.55
CA THR A 255 -2.62 6.76 -5.18
C THR A 255 -2.38 5.44 -5.90
N SER A 256 -2.92 4.36 -5.35
CA SER A 256 -2.93 3.06 -6.01
C SER A 256 -4.36 2.55 -6.09
N ALA A 257 -4.76 2.10 -7.28
CA ALA A 257 -6.04 1.42 -7.48
C ALA A 257 -5.84 0.03 -8.05
N ALA A 258 -6.82 -0.83 -7.84
CA ALA A 258 -6.80 -2.21 -8.30
C ALA A 258 -8.19 -2.66 -8.72
N LEU A 259 -8.27 -3.36 -9.85
CA LEU A 259 -9.44 -4.17 -10.17
C LEU A 259 -9.43 -5.43 -9.31
N ILE A 260 -10.60 -5.76 -8.76
CA ILE A 260 -10.76 -6.88 -7.85
C ILE A 260 -10.50 -8.20 -8.59
N ASP A 261 -10.96 -8.31 -9.83
CA ASP A 261 -10.74 -9.49 -10.66
C ASP A 261 -9.25 -9.72 -10.92
N SER A 262 -8.48 -8.66 -11.16
CA SER A 262 -7.02 -8.74 -11.31
C SER A 262 -6.34 -9.17 -10.00
N ILE A 263 -6.78 -8.66 -8.84
CA ILE A 263 -6.27 -9.13 -7.54
C ILE A 263 -6.56 -10.62 -7.35
N ARG A 264 -7.79 -11.08 -7.62
CA ARG A 264 -8.18 -12.49 -7.46
C ARG A 264 -7.43 -13.42 -8.42
N SER A 265 -7.21 -12.98 -9.66
CA SER A 265 -6.52 -13.77 -10.69
C SER A 265 -5.01 -13.87 -10.46
N HIS A 266 -4.36 -12.78 -10.01
CA HIS A 266 -2.90 -12.73 -9.86
C HIS A 266 -2.43 -12.99 -8.43
N ARG A 267 -3.32 -12.86 -7.45
CA ARG A 267 -3.10 -13.03 -6.01
C ARG A 267 -1.85 -12.29 -5.49
N PRO A 268 -1.67 -10.99 -5.82
CA PRO A 268 -0.54 -10.23 -5.32
C PRO A 268 -0.65 -10.02 -3.81
N PHE A 269 0.50 -10.03 -3.14
CA PHE A 269 0.60 -9.72 -1.72
C PHE A 269 1.96 -9.13 -1.36
N THR A 270 1.97 -8.32 -0.32
CA THR A 270 3.18 -7.84 0.31
C THR A 270 3.51 -8.77 1.48
N PRO A 271 4.72 -9.35 1.54
CA PRO A 271 5.06 -10.24 2.63
C PRO A 271 5.03 -9.56 4.01
N THR A 272 4.68 -10.33 5.05
CA THR A 272 4.47 -9.83 6.43
C THR A 272 5.76 -9.36 7.12
N PHE A 273 6.93 -9.58 6.52
CA PHE A 273 8.21 -9.02 6.99
C PHE A 273 8.54 -7.65 6.38
N ILE A 274 7.77 -7.17 5.41
CA ILE A 274 7.98 -5.85 4.81
C ILE A 274 7.29 -4.78 5.66
N GLY A 275 8.08 -4.01 6.40
CA GLY A 275 7.60 -2.90 7.24
C GLY A 275 7.46 -1.56 6.54
N ARG A 276 8.02 -1.42 5.32
CA ARG A 276 8.05 -0.15 4.58
C ARG A 276 8.19 -0.41 3.09
N ALA A 277 7.55 0.45 2.28
CA ALA A 277 7.52 0.34 0.82
C ALA A 277 6.81 -0.95 0.36
N GLU A 278 5.74 -1.24 1.08
CA GLU A 278 4.80 -2.32 0.88
C GLU A 278 4.19 -2.32 -0.52
N ASP A 279 3.85 -1.16 -1.05
CA ASP A 279 3.35 -0.93 -2.41
C ASP A 279 4.36 -1.35 -3.49
N GLN A 280 5.65 -1.14 -3.23
CA GLN A 280 6.76 -1.54 -4.11
C GLN A 280 7.06 -3.04 -4.03
N ALA A 281 6.64 -3.70 -2.96
CA ALA A 281 6.77 -5.15 -2.78
C ALA A 281 5.55 -5.93 -3.30
N TYR A 282 4.38 -5.30 -3.39
CA TYR A 282 3.09 -5.96 -3.55
C TYR A 282 2.95 -6.86 -4.79
N ILE A 283 3.37 -6.37 -5.96
CA ILE A 283 3.27 -7.16 -7.20
C ILE A 283 4.50 -8.00 -7.47
N LEU A 284 5.51 -7.96 -6.58
CA LEU A 284 6.73 -8.72 -6.80
C LEU A 284 6.37 -10.20 -6.93
N CYS A 285 5.56 -10.78 -6.05
CA CYS A 285 5.16 -12.19 -6.10
C CYS A 285 4.40 -12.64 -7.38
N CYS A 286 4.01 -11.73 -8.27
CA CYS A 286 3.33 -12.08 -9.53
C CYS A 286 3.99 -11.50 -10.80
N LEU A 287 5.21 -10.95 -10.73
CA LEU A 287 5.86 -10.28 -11.86
C LEU A 287 5.95 -11.10 -13.16
N PHE A 288 6.15 -12.41 -13.02
CA PHE A 288 6.35 -13.38 -14.10
C PHE A 288 5.50 -14.64 -13.93
N ASN A 289 4.48 -14.60 -13.06
CA ASN A 289 3.73 -15.79 -12.69
C ASN A 289 2.81 -16.27 -13.83
N ASN A 290 2.34 -15.35 -14.67
CA ASN A 290 1.42 -15.66 -15.77
C ASN A 290 2.08 -15.33 -17.12
N PRO A 291 2.45 -16.32 -17.95
CA PRO A 291 3.09 -16.07 -19.23
C PRO A 291 2.19 -15.30 -20.21
N ASP A 292 0.87 -15.40 -20.06
CA ASP A 292 -0.11 -14.82 -20.96
C ASP A 292 -0.51 -13.40 -20.58
N LYS A 293 -0.31 -13.01 -19.31
CA LYS A 293 -0.65 -11.66 -18.84
C LYS A 293 -0.09 -11.35 -17.46
N ASN A 294 1.08 -10.75 -17.36
CA ASN A 294 1.62 -10.37 -16.05
C ASN A 294 0.99 -9.09 -15.52
N LEU A 295 0.62 -9.06 -14.24
CA LEU A 295 0.02 -7.89 -13.61
C LEU A 295 0.97 -6.70 -13.60
N ARG A 296 0.47 -5.53 -14.01
CA ARG A 296 1.19 -4.25 -13.99
C ARG A 296 0.29 -3.12 -13.50
N TYR A 297 0.93 -2.03 -13.10
CA TYR A 297 0.24 -0.77 -12.86
C TYR A 297 0.16 0.03 -14.16
N LEU A 298 -1.03 0.49 -14.53
CA LEU A 298 -1.20 1.58 -15.47
C LEU A 298 -0.70 2.88 -14.83
N HIS A 299 0.21 3.59 -15.49
CA HIS A 299 0.44 4.99 -15.19
C HIS A 299 -0.75 5.82 -15.69
N LYS A 300 -1.42 6.54 -14.79
CA LYS A 300 -2.49 7.49 -15.15
C LYS A 300 -1.96 8.93 -15.06
N PRO A 301 -1.66 9.58 -16.20
CA PRO A 301 -1.21 10.98 -16.20
C PRO A 301 -2.25 11.88 -15.53
N GLY A 302 -1.78 12.73 -14.62
CA GLY A 302 -2.64 13.70 -13.93
C GLY A 302 -3.42 13.16 -12.73
N LEU A 303 -3.40 11.83 -12.47
CA LEU A 303 -3.94 11.30 -11.22
C LEU A 303 -2.96 11.62 -10.08
N ILE A 304 -3.22 12.69 -9.36
CA ILE A 304 -2.34 13.23 -8.32
C ILE A 304 -3.13 13.45 -7.03
N MET A 305 -2.60 12.94 -5.92
CA MET A 305 -3.07 13.28 -4.57
C MET A 305 -2.13 14.31 -3.93
N ARG A 306 -2.68 15.16 -3.08
CA ARG A 306 -1.92 16.07 -2.23
C ARG A 306 -1.57 15.37 -0.91
N HIS A 307 -0.33 15.50 -0.48
CA HIS A 307 0.19 14.94 0.77
C HIS A 307 0.39 16.04 1.82
N ASP A 308 -0.39 15.97 2.91
CA ASP A 308 -0.52 17.05 3.90
C ASP A 308 0.25 16.72 5.19
N LYS A 309 1.39 16.05 5.06
CA LYS A 309 2.19 15.54 6.19
C LYS A 309 2.62 16.61 7.20
N GLU A 310 2.92 17.81 6.72
CA GLU A 310 3.44 18.90 7.55
C GLU A 310 2.36 19.52 8.46
N ALA A 311 1.08 19.37 8.11
CA ALA A 311 -0.04 19.81 8.93
C ALA A 311 -0.15 19.04 10.26
N PHE A 312 0.41 17.82 10.35
CA PHE A 312 0.28 16.94 11.51
C PHE A 312 1.58 16.71 12.29
N ALA A 313 2.76 17.06 11.74
CA ALA A 313 4.03 16.47 12.20
C ALA A 313 5.15 17.44 12.61
N GLY A 314 4.88 18.72 12.92
CA GLY A 314 5.92 19.72 13.23
C GLY A 314 6.98 19.31 14.27
N GLN A 315 6.64 18.48 15.28
CA GLN A 315 7.58 18.01 16.32
C GLN A 315 8.14 16.58 16.10
N ALA A 316 7.55 15.76 15.23
CA ALA A 316 7.95 14.37 15.00
C ALA A 316 9.02 14.19 13.90
N ILE A 317 9.26 15.24 13.09
CA ILE A 317 10.07 15.18 11.86
C ILE A 317 11.57 14.96 12.13
N GLU A 318 12.14 15.46 13.23
CA GLU A 318 13.58 15.28 13.50
C GLU A 318 13.93 13.86 13.95
N GLY A 319 13.17 13.27 14.86
CA GLY A 319 13.32 11.86 15.26
C GLY A 319 13.08 10.89 14.09
N ALA A 320 12.21 11.27 13.15
CA ALA A 320 11.89 10.48 11.96
C ALA A 320 13.06 10.35 10.96
N LYS A 321 14.06 11.25 10.97
CA LYS A 321 15.20 11.18 10.03
C LYS A 321 16.07 9.95 10.26
N LEU A 322 16.45 9.67 11.51
CA LEU A 322 17.22 8.47 11.86
C LEU A 322 16.41 7.20 11.60
N GLY A 323 15.12 7.21 11.96
CA GLY A 323 14.19 6.12 11.66
C GLY A 323 14.07 5.84 10.16
N LYS A 324 14.00 6.89 9.31
CA LYS A 324 13.98 6.76 7.85
C LYS A 324 15.25 6.10 7.33
N TYR A 325 16.42 6.57 7.77
CA TYR A 325 17.70 5.99 7.39
C TYR A 325 17.80 4.50 7.79
N MET A 326 17.37 4.17 9.01
CA MET A 326 17.30 2.78 9.47
C MET A 326 16.34 1.93 8.65
N GLY A 327 15.18 2.49 8.30
CA GLY A 327 14.23 1.86 7.39
C GLY A 327 14.86 1.52 6.04
N ASP A 328 15.69 2.40 5.48
CA ASP A 328 16.38 2.14 4.21
C ASP A 328 17.43 1.01 4.32
N LEU A 329 18.14 0.90 5.45
CA LEU A 329 19.07 -0.21 5.69
C LEU A 329 18.34 -1.55 5.78
N VAL A 330 17.27 -1.61 6.60
CA VAL A 330 16.39 -2.78 6.73
C VAL A 330 15.78 -3.15 5.38
N ARG A 331 15.35 -2.15 4.62
CA ARG A 331 14.79 -2.31 3.28
C ARG A 331 15.81 -2.94 2.31
N THR A 332 17.07 -2.52 2.34
CA THR A 332 18.13 -3.16 1.54
C THR A 332 18.25 -4.65 1.85
N LEU A 333 18.19 -5.04 3.12
CA LEU A 333 18.24 -6.45 3.53
C LEU A 333 17.02 -7.22 3.03
N TYR A 334 15.82 -6.77 3.39
CA TYR A 334 14.59 -7.49 3.05
C TYR A 334 14.33 -7.55 1.54
N PHE A 335 14.49 -6.47 0.79
CA PHE A 335 14.27 -6.53 -0.68
C PHE A 335 15.31 -7.43 -1.36
N SER A 336 16.55 -7.46 -0.88
CA SER A 336 17.58 -8.36 -1.42
C SER A 336 17.25 -9.83 -1.20
N TYR A 337 16.73 -10.19 -0.02
CA TYR A 337 16.34 -11.57 0.30
C TYR A 337 14.98 -11.94 -0.27
N TYR A 338 14.03 -11.01 -0.32
CA TYR A 338 12.76 -11.23 -0.98
C TYR A 338 12.97 -11.51 -2.47
N ALA A 339 13.80 -10.73 -3.15
CA ALA A 339 14.15 -10.98 -4.55
C ALA A 339 14.78 -12.36 -4.79
N ARG A 340 15.43 -12.95 -3.77
CA ARG A 340 15.98 -14.33 -3.81
C ARG A 340 14.90 -15.39 -3.53
N ALA A 341 13.92 -15.07 -2.70
CA ALA A 341 12.82 -15.96 -2.32
C ALA A 341 11.80 -16.17 -3.44
N LEU A 342 11.70 -15.21 -4.36
CA LEU A 342 10.83 -15.31 -5.53
C LEU A 342 11.25 -16.46 -6.46
N PRO A 343 10.31 -17.08 -7.20
CA PRO A 343 10.57 -18.28 -8.00
C PRO A 343 11.31 -18.01 -9.32
N TRP A 344 11.87 -16.81 -9.51
CA TRP A 344 12.58 -16.42 -10.73
C TRP A 344 13.91 -15.73 -10.40
N PRO A 345 14.82 -15.58 -11.39
CA PRO A 345 16.16 -15.08 -11.13
C PRO A 345 16.19 -13.66 -10.55
N VAL A 346 16.95 -13.46 -9.46
CA VAL A 346 17.20 -12.14 -8.84
C VAL A 346 17.61 -11.07 -9.84
N LYS A 347 18.44 -11.43 -10.83
CA LYS A 347 18.90 -10.51 -11.88
C LYS A 347 17.73 -9.98 -12.71
N GLN A 348 16.78 -10.86 -13.03
CA GLN A 348 15.59 -10.52 -13.80
C GLN A 348 14.63 -9.67 -12.96
N THR A 349 14.38 -10.05 -11.69
CA THR A 349 13.60 -9.24 -10.74
C THR A 349 14.16 -7.83 -10.67
N LYS A 350 15.46 -7.71 -10.34
CA LYS A 350 16.14 -6.43 -10.16
C LYS A 350 16.05 -5.56 -11.41
N HIS A 351 16.25 -6.16 -12.59
CA HIS A 351 16.19 -5.43 -13.85
C HIS A 351 14.83 -4.76 -14.10
N ILE A 352 13.73 -5.43 -13.74
CA ILE A 352 12.38 -4.89 -13.94
C ILE A 352 12.04 -3.79 -12.93
N ILE A 353 12.53 -3.92 -11.71
CA ILE A 353 12.19 -2.98 -10.62
C ILE A 353 13.20 -1.83 -10.50
N ASP A 354 14.26 -1.83 -11.32
CA ASP A 354 15.24 -0.75 -11.42
C ASP A 354 14.65 0.45 -12.18
N PRO A 355 15.06 1.69 -11.86
CA PRO A 355 16.05 2.03 -10.84
C PRO A 355 15.43 2.30 -9.45
N PHE A 356 14.10 2.43 -9.37
CA PHE A 356 13.41 2.93 -8.18
C PHE A 356 13.49 1.96 -6.99
N THR A 357 12.83 0.81 -7.10
CA THR A 357 12.83 -0.22 -6.05
C THR A 357 14.12 -1.03 -6.09
N GLY A 358 14.65 -1.26 -7.29
CA GLY A 358 15.80 -2.15 -7.49
C GLY A 358 17.10 -1.63 -6.89
N CYS A 359 17.22 -0.33 -6.60
CA CYS A 359 18.38 0.18 -5.86
C CYS A 359 18.55 -0.51 -4.49
N PHE A 360 17.46 -0.97 -3.85
CA PHE A 360 17.47 -1.71 -2.59
C PHE A 360 17.81 -3.20 -2.74
N VAL A 361 17.92 -3.73 -3.96
CA VAL A 361 18.30 -5.13 -4.21
C VAL A 361 19.80 -5.22 -4.51
N SER A 362 20.53 -5.84 -3.59
CA SER A 362 21.98 -6.03 -3.66
C SER A 362 22.37 -7.51 -3.66
N LYS A 363 23.45 -7.83 -4.39
CA LYS A 363 24.10 -9.15 -4.33
C LYS A 363 24.85 -9.35 -3.01
N VAL A 364 25.30 -8.28 -2.37
CA VAL A 364 26.09 -8.27 -1.13
C VAL A 364 25.42 -7.38 -0.07
N PRO A 365 24.18 -7.69 0.35
CA PRO A 365 23.35 -6.77 1.12
C PRO A 365 23.94 -6.42 2.49
N PHE A 366 24.54 -7.39 3.19
CA PHE A 366 25.20 -7.13 4.47
C PHE A 366 26.38 -6.17 4.33
N THR A 367 27.25 -6.37 3.32
CA THR A 367 28.38 -5.48 3.06
C THR A 367 27.90 -4.06 2.76
N VAL A 368 26.86 -3.90 1.94
CA VAL A 368 26.27 -2.58 1.66
C VAL A 368 25.76 -1.93 2.94
N VAL A 369 24.98 -2.65 3.76
CA VAL A 369 24.42 -2.11 5.00
C VAL A 369 25.51 -1.73 6.00
N TYR A 370 26.50 -2.59 6.23
CA TYR A 370 27.61 -2.29 7.14
C TYR A 370 28.45 -1.10 6.66
N LEU A 371 28.80 -1.04 5.37
CA LEU A 371 29.56 0.08 4.83
C LEU A 371 28.79 1.39 4.93
N ARG A 372 27.50 1.37 4.60
CA ARG A 372 26.65 2.56 4.72
C ARG A 372 26.59 3.06 6.17
N LEU A 373 26.29 2.15 7.11
CA LEU A 373 26.23 2.49 8.53
C LEU A 373 27.57 3.02 9.06
N ALA A 374 28.68 2.35 8.74
CA ALA A 374 30.01 2.75 9.21
C ALA A 374 30.41 4.13 8.68
N LEU A 375 30.20 4.40 7.38
CA LEU A 375 30.51 5.70 6.79
C LEU A 375 29.58 6.81 7.31
N LYS A 376 28.30 6.49 7.54
CA LYS A 376 27.36 7.45 8.13
C LYS A 376 27.77 7.83 9.54
N LEU A 377 28.13 6.85 10.38
CA LEU A 377 28.61 7.07 11.74
C LEU A 377 29.94 7.82 11.74
N ALA A 378 30.87 7.48 10.84
CA ALA A 378 32.12 8.23 10.69
C ALA A 378 31.85 9.71 10.38
N GLY A 379 30.86 10.02 9.53
CA GLY A 379 30.43 11.39 9.24
C GLY A 379 29.85 12.13 10.46
N PHE A 380 29.22 11.42 11.40
CA PHE A 380 28.75 12.00 12.67
C PHE A 380 29.88 12.24 13.67
N PHE A 381 30.87 11.34 13.75
CA PHE A 381 31.95 11.40 14.74
C PHE A 381 33.20 12.17 14.28
N ALA A 382 33.37 12.41 12.97
CA ALA A 382 34.54 13.12 12.44
C ALA A 382 34.61 14.61 12.81
N PRO A 383 33.51 15.39 12.77
CA PRO A 383 33.53 16.78 13.23
C PRO A 383 33.64 16.87 14.75
N ASP A 384 34.30 17.91 15.26
CA ASP A 384 34.28 18.22 16.69
C ASP A 384 32.99 18.96 17.08
N ASP A 385 31.87 18.26 16.95
CA ASP A 385 30.51 18.77 17.17
C ASP A 385 29.76 17.80 18.10
N GLN A 386 29.50 18.24 19.33
CA GLN A 386 28.88 17.40 20.36
C GLN A 386 27.47 16.93 19.97
N VAL A 387 26.69 17.78 19.29
CA VAL A 387 25.32 17.45 18.87
C VAL A 387 25.35 16.33 17.83
N LYS A 388 26.25 16.41 16.84
CA LYS A 388 26.42 15.35 15.83
C LYS A 388 26.90 14.03 16.45
N LYS A 389 27.80 14.09 17.43
CA LYS A 389 28.28 12.89 18.14
C LYS A 389 27.12 12.22 18.90
N GLU A 390 26.24 12.99 19.53
CA GLU A 390 25.04 12.45 20.20
C GLU A 390 24.05 11.83 19.21
N GLU A 391 23.82 12.44 18.04
CA GLU A 391 23.03 11.85 16.97
C GLU A 391 23.64 10.54 16.44
N GLY A 392 24.97 10.51 16.28
CA GLY A 392 25.72 9.31 15.90
C GLY A 392 25.54 8.17 16.91
N LEU A 393 25.59 8.47 18.21
CA LEU A 393 25.33 7.48 19.27
C LEU A 393 23.89 6.97 19.22
N LYS A 394 22.90 7.85 19.04
CA LYS A 394 21.49 7.44 18.88
C LYS A 394 21.31 6.52 17.69
N LEU A 395 21.92 6.84 16.55
CA LEU A 395 21.88 5.99 15.36
C LEU A 395 22.54 4.64 15.61
N LEU A 396 23.70 4.60 16.29
CA LEU A 396 24.40 3.36 16.60
C LEU A 396 23.55 2.43 17.48
N VAL A 397 22.96 2.95 18.55
CA VAL A 397 22.08 2.18 19.46
C VAL A 397 20.85 1.66 18.72
N LEU A 398 20.19 2.51 17.93
CA LEU A 398 19.04 2.12 17.12
C LEU A 398 19.42 1.07 16.05
N SER A 399 20.62 1.17 15.48
CA SER A 399 21.13 0.22 14.49
C SER A 399 21.40 -1.13 15.11
N ALA A 400 22.05 -1.17 16.27
CA ALA A 400 22.32 -2.40 16.99
C ALA A 400 21.00 -3.13 17.31
N SER A 401 20.01 -2.43 17.88
CA SER A 401 18.74 -3.05 18.26
C SER A 401 17.92 -3.57 17.08
N ARG A 402 17.93 -2.85 15.94
CA ARG A 402 17.10 -3.21 14.76
C ARG A 402 17.79 -4.16 13.80
N LEU A 403 19.12 -4.10 13.66
CA LEU A 403 19.86 -4.90 12.67
C LEU A 403 20.44 -6.19 13.24
N GLU A 404 20.77 -6.27 14.53
CA GLU A 404 21.46 -7.45 15.08
C GLU A 404 20.63 -8.73 14.91
N GLY A 405 19.37 -8.72 15.36
CA GLY A 405 18.44 -9.84 15.17
C GLY A 405 18.20 -10.13 13.70
N LEU A 406 17.89 -9.09 12.92
CA LEU A 406 17.62 -9.22 11.48
C LEU A 406 18.78 -9.84 10.71
N ILE A 407 20.02 -9.39 10.95
CA ILE A 407 21.20 -9.91 10.26
C ILE A 407 21.46 -11.35 10.68
N ARG A 408 21.32 -11.67 11.97
CA ARG A 408 21.42 -13.04 12.45
C ARG A 408 20.43 -13.93 11.71
N ASP A 409 19.15 -13.60 11.76
CA ASP A 409 18.07 -14.38 11.15
C ASP A 409 18.28 -14.54 9.62
N LEU A 410 18.70 -13.47 8.93
CA LEU A 410 18.98 -13.52 7.48
C LEU A 410 20.28 -14.28 7.11
N SER A 411 21.15 -14.54 8.08
CA SER A 411 22.43 -15.23 7.89
C SER A 411 22.38 -16.73 8.19
N GLU A 412 21.32 -17.20 8.85
CA GLU A 412 21.20 -18.61 9.29
C GLU A 412 21.21 -19.59 8.13
N THR A 413 20.58 -19.24 7.01
CA THR A 413 20.54 -20.06 5.80
C THR A 413 20.77 -19.19 4.56
N PRO A 414 21.08 -19.79 3.39
CA PRO A 414 21.27 -19.01 2.15
C PRO A 414 20.05 -18.18 1.74
N ASN A 415 18.82 -18.60 2.10
CA ASN A 415 17.61 -17.83 1.84
C ASN A 415 16.48 -18.12 2.86
N PRO A 416 16.55 -17.56 4.08
CA PRO A 416 15.60 -17.84 5.15
C PRO A 416 14.20 -17.27 4.89
N LEU A 417 14.04 -16.40 3.88
CA LEU A 417 12.73 -15.89 3.50
C LEU A 417 12.01 -16.77 2.48
N SER A 418 12.65 -17.79 1.90
CA SER A 418 12.01 -18.68 0.92
C SER A 418 10.82 -19.43 1.51
N GLU A 419 11.03 -20.08 2.66
CA GLU A 419 9.98 -20.87 3.32
C GLU A 419 8.83 -19.95 3.77
N ARG A 420 9.17 -18.86 4.46
CA ARG A 420 8.18 -17.85 4.85
C ARG A 420 7.40 -17.29 3.66
N TYR A 421 8.05 -17.01 2.53
CA TYR A 421 7.34 -16.57 1.32
C TYR A 421 6.35 -17.62 0.81
N LEU A 422 6.73 -18.90 0.79
CA LEU A 422 5.87 -19.99 0.33
C LEU A 422 4.67 -20.19 1.27
N GLU A 423 4.89 -20.18 2.59
CA GLU A 423 3.82 -20.25 3.59
C GLU A 423 2.84 -19.07 3.44
N GLU A 424 3.37 -17.85 3.27
CA GLU A 424 2.51 -16.68 3.13
C GLU A 424 1.74 -16.71 1.81
N LYS A 425 2.36 -17.18 0.72
CA LYS A 425 1.69 -17.39 -0.56
C LYS A 425 0.57 -18.43 -0.43
N GLU A 426 0.81 -19.54 0.25
CA GLU A 426 -0.20 -20.57 0.51
C GLU A 426 -1.38 -19.99 1.29
N GLY A 427 -1.14 -19.20 2.34
CA GLY A 427 -2.19 -18.53 3.10
C GLY A 427 -3.08 -17.63 2.24
N TRP A 428 -2.50 -16.86 1.32
CA TRP A 428 -3.27 -16.04 0.39
C TRP A 428 -3.98 -16.85 -0.70
N ASP A 429 -3.36 -17.91 -1.21
CA ASP A 429 -4.00 -18.81 -2.18
C ASP A 429 -5.27 -19.45 -1.58
N ILE A 430 -5.18 -19.95 -0.34
CA ILE A 430 -6.33 -20.48 0.41
C ILE A 430 -7.42 -19.41 0.53
N PHE A 431 -7.06 -18.18 0.91
CA PHE A 431 -8.04 -17.09 1.05
C PHE A 431 -8.83 -16.86 -0.25
N TYR A 432 -8.14 -16.73 -1.38
CA TYR A 432 -8.81 -16.47 -2.67
C TYR A 432 -9.58 -17.70 -3.17
N ASP A 433 -9.04 -18.92 -3.00
CA ASP A 433 -9.75 -20.16 -3.35
C ASP A 433 -11.07 -20.29 -2.58
N VAL A 434 -11.08 -19.95 -1.28
CA VAL A 434 -12.31 -19.94 -0.47
C VAL A 434 -13.32 -18.95 -1.02
N LEU A 435 -12.89 -17.72 -1.35
CA LEU A 435 -13.79 -16.72 -1.92
C LEU A 435 -14.40 -17.17 -3.25
N ASP A 436 -13.59 -17.76 -4.14
CA ASP A 436 -14.04 -18.30 -5.42
C ASP A 436 -15.12 -19.39 -5.20
N ARG A 437 -14.90 -20.30 -4.24
CA ARG A 437 -15.87 -21.35 -3.90
C ARG A 437 -17.15 -20.84 -3.25
N ILE A 438 -17.05 -19.83 -2.39
CA ILE A 438 -18.21 -19.15 -1.81
C ILE A 438 -19.03 -18.48 -2.91
N GLU A 439 -18.39 -17.76 -3.84
CA GLU A 439 -19.07 -17.11 -4.96
C GLU A 439 -19.79 -18.13 -5.87
N GLU A 440 -19.12 -19.23 -6.20
CA GLU A 440 -19.73 -20.36 -6.91
C GLU A 440 -20.95 -20.92 -6.15
N GLY A 441 -20.83 -21.11 -4.83
CA GLY A 441 -21.92 -21.58 -3.97
C GLY A 441 -23.10 -20.61 -3.97
N LEU A 442 -22.85 -19.31 -3.84
CA LEU A 442 -23.89 -18.27 -3.90
C LEU A 442 -24.63 -18.30 -5.24
N SER A 443 -23.91 -18.47 -6.36
CA SER A 443 -24.52 -18.55 -7.70
C SER A 443 -25.44 -19.76 -7.87
N LYS A 444 -25.20 -20.83 -7.11
CA LYS A 444 -25.97 -22.09 -7.13
C LYS A 444 -27.06 -22.14 -6.06
N GLY A 445 -27.15 -21.12 -5.19
CA GLY A 445 -28.07 -21.13 -4.05
C GLY A 445 -27.69 -22.12 -2.95
N ASP A 446 -26.40 -22.40 -2.76
CA ASP A 446 -25.91 -23.24 -1.68
C ASP A 446 -26.22 -22.64 -0.30
N ASP A 447 -26.90 -23.39 0.55
CA ASP A 447 -27.37 -22.91 1.87
C ASP A 447 -26.20 -22.48 2.76
N PHE A 448 -25.06 -23.17 2.69
CA PHE A 448 -23.89 -22.80 3.48
C PHE A 448 -23.28 -21.48 3.01
N ALA A 449 -23.11 -21.28 1.71
CA ALA A 449 -22.64 -20.01 1.15
C ALA A 449 -23.57 -18.84 1.52
N MET A 450 -24.89 -19.06 1.45
CA MET A 450 -25.90 -18.06 1.83
C MET A 450 -25.83 -17.71 3.32
N GLU A 451 -25.57 -18.69 4.17
CA GLU A 451 -25.35 -18.48 5.60
C GLU A 451 -24.06 -17.70 5.89
N LEU A 452 -22.95 -18.00 5.20
CA LEU A 452 -21.71 -17.22 5.30
C LEU A 452 -21.93 -15.76 4.87
N LYS A 453 -22.70 -15.53 3.81
CA LYS A 453 -23.10 -14.18 3.37
C LYS A 453 -23.92 -13.44 4.42
N ARG A 454 -24.87 -14.13 5.07
CA ARG A 454 -25.67 -13.54 6.17
C ARG A 454 -24.79 -13.15 7.35
N LYS A 455 -23.93 -14.06 7.82
CA LYS A 455 -22.97 -13.80 8.92
C LYS A 455 -22.03 -12.66 8.58
N THR A 456 -21.56 -12.59 7.33
CA THR A 456 -20.70 -11.49 6.88
C THR A 456 -21.40 -10.15 7.01
N ARG A 457 -22.66 -10.04 6.57
CA ARG A 457 -23.45 -8.81 6.68
C ARG A 457 -23.65 -8.34 8.12
N GLU A 458 -23.80 -9.28 9.05
CA GLU A 458 -23.88 -8.97 10.48
C GLU A 458 -22.53 -8.44 10.99
N LEU A 459 -21.43 -9.15 10.68
CA LEU A 459 -20.08 -8.75 11.11
C LEU A 459 -19.68 -7.37 10.57
N VAL A 460 -19.88 -7.11 9.28
CA VAL A 460 -19.50 -5.81 8.69
C VAL A 460 -20.37 -4.67 9.23
N ARG A 461 -21.61 -4.94 9.65
CA ARG A 461 -22.46 -3.95 10.30
C ARG A 461 -21.88 -3.51 11.65
N ASP A 462 -21.27 -4.42 12.41
CA ASP A 462 -20.54 -4.10 13.64
C ASP A 462 -19.25 -3.29 13.40
N CYS A 463 -18.79 -3.23 12.15
CA CYS A 463 -17.64 -2.43 11.75
C CYS A 463 -18.03 -1.02 11.27
N LEU A 464 -19.32 -0.77 11.01
CA LEU A 464 -19.81 0.53 10.54
C LEU A 464 -19.72 1.59 11.64
N VAL A 465 -19.16 2.75 11.29
CA VAL A 465 -19.03 3.90 12.18
C VAL A 465 -20.22 4.84 12.06
N GLN A 466 -20.70 5.34 13.19
CA GLN A 466 -21.63 6.47 13.24
C GLN A 466 -20.86 7.76 13.50
N ALA A 467 -20.92 8.70 12.57
CA ALA A 467 -20.31 10.03 12.70
C ALA A 467 -21.38 11.10 12.98
N GLY A 468 -21.07 12.07 13.84
CA GLY A 468 -21.92 13.23 14.12
C GLY A 468 -23.19 12.95 14.93
N THR A 469 -23.23 11.83 15.65
CA THR A 469 -24.29 11.52 16.61
C THR A 469 -23.93 12.04 18.00
N LYS A 470 -23.89 13.37 18.21
CA LYS A 470 -24.08 13.88 19.56
C LYS A 470 -25.57 13.80 19.91
N THR A 471 -25.97 12.70 20.55
CA THR A 471 -27.13 12.75 21.44
C THR A 471 -26.76 13.71 22.57
N GLY A 472 -27.51 14.81 22.69
CA GLY A 472 -27.28 15.79 23.73
C GLY A 472 -27.35 15.16 25.12
N GLU A 473 -26.32 15.39 25.91
CA GLU A 473 -26.38 15.46 27.37
C GLU A 473 -26.10 16.88 27.81
#